data_AF-A0A6P1NGN1-F1
#
_entry.id   AF-A0A6P1NGN1-F1
#
_cell.length_a   1.000
_cell.length_b   1.000
_cell.length_c   1.000
_cell.angle_alpha   90.00
_cell.angle_beta   90.00
_cell.angle_gamma   90.00
#
_symmetry.space_group_name_H-M   'P 1'
#
loop_
_entity.id
_entity.type
_entity.pdbx_description
1 polymer ?
#
loop_
_entity_poly.entity_id
_entity_poly.type
_entity_poly.pdbx_seq_one_letter_code
_entity_poly.pdbx_strand_id
1 'polypeptide(L)'
;MGDVHGDSNAFKHALATERYIIQLGDLTDYGPDNVGVLKQILQLLKTERGMFVLGNHDRKLARSLAGRQVRPDKALEKTLEEIFALGSQEFPYQIHNAIEQAPAWQRINQTFFIHGGFHSFMLTNPPPKTGINKISAALARALFGEVTNKIQPDGYPERLLNWVDRIPEDITVYVGHDRRSTDGRPWVKEGRLGGKAIFMDLGAGKDGHLAWVDLDEL
;
A
#
# COMPACT_ATOMS: atom_id res chain seq x y z
N MET A 1 0.03 -7.99 -4.86
CA MET A 1 0.24 -8.43 -3.46
C MET A 1 -0.27 -7.36 -2.52
N GLY A 2 -1.01 -7.74 -1.48
CA GLY A 2 -1.55 -6.80 -0.49
C GLY A 2 -0.52 -6.25 0.49
N ASP A 3 -1.03 -5.61 1.54
CA ASP A 3 -0.31 -4.97 2.63
C ASP A 3 0.52 -6.01 3.41
N VAL A 4 1.76 -5.66 3.74
CA VAL A 4 2.74 -6.58 4.35
C VAL A 4 2.94 -6.32 5.83
N HIS A 5 2.97 -5.04 6.23
CA HIS A 5 3.08 -4.61 7.62
C HIS A 5 4.12 -5.38 8.44
N GLY A 6 5.36 -5.46 7.96
CA GLY A 6 6.46 -6.09 8.70
C GLY A 6 6.42 -7.63 8.79
N ASP A 7 5.50 -8.31 8.08
CA ASP A 7 5.53 -9.78 7.95
C ASP A 7 6.54 -10.25 6.88
N SER A 8 7.82 -10.13 7.23
CA SER A 8 8.96 -10.51 6.40
C SER A 8 8.94 -11.96 5.93
N ASN A 9 8.38 -12.88 6.73
CA ASN A 9 8.33 -14.30 6.39
C ASN A 9 7.28 -14.54 5.29
N ALA A 10 6.06 -14.04 5.47
CA ALA A 10 5.03 -14.16 4.46
C ALA A 10 5.46 -13.48 3.15
N PHE A 11 6.09 -12.30 3.25
CA PHE A 11 6.58 -11.58 2.08
C PHE A 11 7.63 -12.37 1.31
N LYS A 12 8.61 -12.96 2.00
CA LYS A 12 9.64 -13.81 1.38
C LYS A 12 9.03 -14.97 0.60
N HIS A 13 7.99 -15.61 1.13
CA HIS A 13 7.27 -16.68 0.42
C HIS A 13 6.56 -16.16 -0.82
N ALA A 14 5.87 -15.03 -0.72
CA ALA A 14 5.15 -14.44 -1.85
C ALA A 14 6.10 -13.89 -2.95
N LEU A 15 7.35 -13.58 -2.60
CA LEU A 15 8.40 -13.17 -3.55
C LEU A 15 9.12 -14.35 -4.24
N ALA A 16 8.88 -15.59 -3.81
CA ALA A 16 9.51 -16.80 -4.35
C ALA A 16 8.83 -17.24 -5.67
N THR A 17 8.90 -16.37 -6.67
CA THR A 17 8.31 -16.54 -8.01
C THR A 17 9.15 -15.79 -9.04
N GLU A 18 9.07 -16.23 -10.29
CA GLU A 18 9.69 -15.57 -11.45
C GLU A 18 8.80 -14.46 -12.05
N ARG A 19 7.57 -14.29 -11.52
CA ARG A 19 6.65 -13.23 -11.97
C ARG A 19 7.12 -11.85 -11.54
N TYR A 20 6.74 -10.84 -12.32
CA TYR A 20 6.90 -9.44 -11.93
C TYR A 20 5.94 -9.10 -10.78
N ILE A 21 6.47 -8.53 -9.69
CA ILE A 21 5.71 -8.28 -8.47
C ILE A 21 5.16 -6.84 -8.47
N ILE A 22 3.86 -6.70 -8.21
CA ILE A 22 3.24 -5.42 -7.87
C ILE A 22 2.72 -5.51 -6.43
N GLN A 23 3.33 -4.74 -5.52
CA GLN A 23 2.95 -4.67 -4.10
C GLN A 23 2.11 -3.40 -3.82
N LEU A 24 1.05 -3.51 -3.01
CA LEU A 24 0.00 -2.50 -2.87
C LEU A 24 0.23 -1.43 -1.79
N GLY A 25 1.47 -1.23 -1.35
CA GLY A 25 1.86 -0.30 -0.29
C GLY A 25 1.77 -0.91 1.11
N ASP A 26 2.13 -0.12 2.11
CA ASP A 26 2.12 -0.48 3.53
C ASP A 26 3.03 -1.69 3.83
N LEU A 27 4.32 -1.43 3.64
CA LEU A 27 5.39 -2.39 3.82
C LEU A 27 5.69 -2.64 5.31
N THR A 28 5.66 -1.59 6.13
CA THR A 28 6.11 -1.60 7.52
C THR A 28 4.99 -1.33 8.52
N ASP A 29 5.39 -1.25 9.78
CA ASP A 29 4.59 -1.04 10.98
C ASP A 29 3.82 -2.30 11.39
N TYR A 30 3.62 -2.47 12.70
CA TYR A 30 2.95 -3.60 13.38
C TYR A 30 3.72 -4.92 13.44
N GLY A 31 4.12 -5.49 12.30
CA GLY A 31 4.68 -6.83 12.24
C GLY A 31 6.02 -7.03 12.96
N PRO A 32 6.50 -8.28 12.98
CA PRO A 32 7.67 -8.65 13.76
C PRO A 32 9.02 -8.27 13.14
N ASP A 33 9.09 -7.99 11.83
CA ASP A 33 10.36 -7.76 11.13
C ASP A 33 10.22 -6.71 10.00
N ASN A 34 10.21 -5.42 10.36
CA ASN A 34 10.08 -4.34 9.37
C ASN A 34 11.34 -4.19 8.53
N VAL A 35 12.52 -4.31 9.14
CA VAL A 35 13.79 -4.22 8.43
C VAL A 35 13.93 -5.32 7.37
N GLY A 36 13.48 -6.55 7.68
CA GLY A 36 13.47 -7.64 6.72
C GLY A 36 12.61 -7.35 5.50
N VAL A 37 11.39 -6.83 5.69
CA VAL A 37 10.52 -6.39 4.58
C VAL A 37 11.19 -5.29 3.75
N LEU A 38 11.77 -4.29 4.41
CA LEU A 38 12.45 -3.18 3.74
C LEU A 38 13.68 -3.65 2.92
N LYS A 39 14.44 -4.63 3.42
CA LYS A 39 15.53 -5.25 2.65
C LYS A 39 15.00 -6.01 1.44
N GLN A 40 13.90 -6.75 1.61
CA GLN A 40 13.28 -7.53 0.53
C GLN A 40 12.74 -6.63 -0.60
N ILE A 41 12.06 -5.53 -0.27
CA ILE A 41 11.55 -4.59 -1.29
C ILE A 41 12.69 -3.86 -2.01
N LEU A 42 13.74 -3.44 -1.29
CA LEU A 42 14.91 -2.83 -1.93
C LEU A 42 15.60 -3.81 -2.89
N GLN A 43 15.73 -5.08 -2.49
CA GLN A 43 16.29 -6.11 -3.36
C GLN A 43 15.41 -6.35 -4.60
N LEU A 44 14.09 -6.42 -4.42
CA LEU A 44 13.12 -6.56 -5.52
C LEU A 44 13.30 -5.44 -6.56
N LEU A 45 13.32 -4.19 -6.09
CA LEU A 45 13.53 -3.00 -6.91
C LEU A 45 14.89 -3.02 -7.62
N LYS A 46 15.98 -3.33 -6.88
CA LYS A 46 17.34 -3.41 -7.42
C LYS A 46 17.46 -4.45 -8.54
N THR A 47 16.71 -5.54 -8.45
CA THR A 47 16.69 -6.60 -9.48
C THR A 47 15.66 -6.36 -10.57
N GLU A 48 14.95 -5.24 -10.55
CA GLU A 48 13.91 -4.89 -11.53
C GLU A 48 12.80 -5.96 -11.68
N ARG A 49 12.60 -6.78 -10.65
CA ARG A 49 11.58 -7.85 -10.64
C ARG A 49 10.23 -7.39 -10.10
N GLY A 50 10.09 -6.11 -9.76
CA GLY A 50 8.83 -5.61 -9.24
C GLY A 50 8.85 -4.14 -8.86
N MET A 51 7.71 -3.69 -8.39
CA MET A 51 7.46 -2.34 -7.87
C MET A 51 6.47 -2.40 -6.70
N PHE A 52 6.33 -1.28 -6.00
CA PHE A 52 5.23 -1.06 -5.07
C PHE A 52 4.56 0.28 -5.34
N VAL A 53 3.27 0.40 -5.02
CA VAL A 53 2.57 1.68 -4.97
C VAL A 53 2.63 2.25 -3.57
N LEU A 54 2.59 3.57 -3.44
CA LEU A 54 2.77 4.26 -2.17
C LEU A 54 1.60 4.00 -1.20
N GLY A 55 1.89 3.39 -0.06
CA GLY A 55 0.97 3.26 1.07
C GLY A 55 1.01 4.46 2.02
N ASN A 56 0.02 4.56 2.92
CA ASN A 56 0.02 5.66 3.90
C ASN A 56 1.05 5.48 5.00
N HIS A 57 1.36 4.25 5.42
CA HIS A 57 2.45 3.96 6.36
C HIS A 57 3.80 4.25 5.73
N ASP A 58 4.01 3.84 4.47
CA ASP A 58 5.24 4.15 3.72
C ASP A 58 5.48 5.67 3.65
N ARG A 59 4.45 6.42 3.26
CA ARG A 59 4.54 7.90 3.21
C ARG A 59 4.87 8.50 4.58
N LYS A 60 4.30 7.96 5.65
CA LYS A 60 4.56 8.43 7.02
C LYS A 60 6.00 8.15 7.43
N LEU A 61 6.51 6.95 7.13
CA LEU A 61 7.91 6.58 7.34
C LEU A 61 8.86 7.52 6.61
N ALA A 62 8.66 7.75 5.30
CA ALA A 62 9.52 8.66 4.54
C ALA A 62 9.52 10.09 5.12
N ARG A 63 8.36 10.59 5.55
CA ARG A 63 8.29 11.90 6.23
C ARG A 63 9.12 11.93 7.52
N SER A 64 9.06 10.89 8.34
CA SER A 64 9.87 10.79 9.56
C SER A 64 11.36 10.69 9.26
N LEU A 65 11.76 9.88 8.27
CA LEU A 65 13.16 9.77 7.84
C LEU A 65 13.71 11.10 7.30
N ALA A 66 12.86 11.95 6.72
CA ALA A 66 13.19 13.32 6.31
C ALA A 66 13.18 14.34 7.47
N GLY A 67 13.03 13.90 8.72
CA GLY A 67 12.96 14.77 9.90
C GLY A 67 11.69 15.62 9.99
N ARG A 68 10.65 15.31 9.21
CA ARG A 68 9.38 16.05 9.27
C ARG A 68 8.54 15.55 10.43
N GLN A 69 7.86 16.47 11.10
CA GLN A 69 6.92 16.12 12.17
C GLN A 69 5.73 15.31 11.62
N VAL A 70 5.48 14.15 12.22
CA VAL A 70 4.33 13.29 11.97
C VAL A 70 3.55 13.07 13.27
N ARG A 71 2.32 12.56 13.16
CA ARG A 71 1.53 12.19 14.33
C ARG A 71 2.22 11.03 15.08
N PRO A 72 2.37 11.12 16.42
CA PRO A 72 2.93 10.04 17.24
C PRO A 72 2.21 8.73 17.02
N ASP A 73 2.98 7.64 16.99
CA ASP A 73 2.50 6.31 16.66
C ASP A 73 3.56 5.26 17.00
N LYS A 74 3.22 4.39 17.94
CA LYS A 74 4.13 3.38 18.47
C LYS A 74 4.64 2.41 17.40
N ALA A 75 3.82 2.11 16.40
CA ALA A 75 4.19 1.19 15.34
C ALA A 75 5.32 1.76 14.48
N LEU A 76 5.19 3.03 14.09
CA LEU A 76 6.25 3.76 13.39
C LEU A 76 7.49 3.98 14.25
N GLU A 77 7.32 4.31 15.54
CA GLU A 77 8.45 4.45 16.47
C GLU A 77 9.29 3.18 16.51
N LYS A 78 8.65 2.02 16.65
CA LYS A 78 9.32 0.71 16.58
C LYS A 78 10.03 0.49 15.25
N THR A 79 9.38 0.78 14.12
CA THR A 79 10.00 0.68 12.79
C THR A 79 11.27 1.54 12.69
N LEU A 80 11.24 2.78 13.19
CA LEU A 80 12.40 3.68 13.19
C LEU A 80 13.51 3.15 14.10
N GLU A 81 13.18 2.67 15.30
CA GLU A 81 14.16 2.05 16.21
C GLU A 81 14.88 0.87 15.56
N GLU A 82 14.15 -0.03 14.91
CA GLU A 82 14.71 -1.17 14.18
C GLU A 82 15.64 -0.72 13.04
N ILE A 83 15.23 0.30 12.28
CA ILE A 83 16.04 0.88 11.19
C ILE A 83 17.35 1.48 11.74
N PHE A 84 17.27 2.29 12.79
CA PHE A 84 18.44 2.98 13.34
C PHE A 84 19.37 2.06 14.13
N ALA A 85 18.84 0.96 14.70
CA ALA A 85 19.64 -0.06 15.37
C ALA A 85 20.64 -0.76 14.43
N LEU A 86 20.45 -0.68 13.10
CA LEU A 86 21.42 -1.15 12.12
C LEU A 86 22.72 -0.35 12.11
N GLY A 87 22.74 0.86 12.67
CA GLY A 87 23.92 1.73 12.69
C GLY A 87 24.36 2.25 11.31
N SER A 88 23.56 2.03 10.27
CA SER A 88 23.83 2.48 8.90
C SER A 88 23.10 3.77 8.59
N GLN A 89 23.82 4.76 8.06
CA GLN A 89 23.22 5.99 7.52
C GLN A 89 22.67 5.78 6.10
N GLU A 90 23.21 4.82 5.35
CA GLU A 90 22.83 4.56 3.97
C GLU A 90 21.44 3.91 3.87
N PHE A 91 21.12 2.98 4.77
CA PHE A 91 19.86 2.24 4.71
C PHE A 91 18.62 3.15 4.85
N PRO A 92 18.52 4.05 5.84
CA PRO A 92 17.46 5.06 5.89
C PRO A 92 17.31 5.88 4.60
N TYR A 93 18.43 6.28 3.99
CA TYR A 93 18.43 7.06 2.75
C TYR A 93 17.88 6.25 1.57
N GLN A 94 18.29 4.99 1.43
CA GLN A 94 17.78 4.08 0.38
C GLN A 94 16.26 3.89 0.52
N ILE A 95 15.77 3.68 1.74
CA ILE A 95 14.32 3.53 2.01
C ILE A 95 13.57 4.81 1.69
N HIS A 96 14.05 5.95 2.17
CA HIS A 96 13.45 7.24 1.86
C HIS A 96 13.34 7.45 0.35
N ASN A 97 14.44 7.25 -0.40
CA ASN A 97 14.46 7.40 -1.86
C ASN A 97 13.52 6.40 -2.56
N ALA A 98 13.48 5.13 -2.13
CA ALA A 98 12.55 4.15 -2.71
C ALA A 98 11.09 4.58 -2.54
N ILE A 99 10.71 5.10 -1.37
CA ILE A 99 9.35 5.58 -1.08
C ILE A 99 9.05 6.88 -1.84
N GLU A 100 10.01 7.81 -1.97
CA GLU A 100 9.81 9.04 -2.76
C GLU A 100 9.45 8.73 -4.22
N GLN A 101 10.04 7.67 -4.79
CA GLN A 101 9.84 7.27 -6.17
C GLN A 101 8.61 6.37 -6.38
N ALA A 102 8.01 5.85 -5.31
CA ALA A 102 6.85 4.98 -5.41
C ALA A 102 5.63 5.76 -5.93
N PRO A 103 4.98 5.31 -7.03
CA PRO A 103 3.82 5.99 -7.56
C PRO A 103 2.61 5.80 -6.63
N ALA A 104 1.74 6.81 -6.55
CA ALA A 104 0.51 6.71 -5.77
C ALA A 104 -0.51 5.71 -6.35
N TRP A 105 -0.43 5.44 -7.66
CA TRP A 105 -1.17 4.38 -8.34
C TRP A 105 -0.42 3.95 -9.59
N GLN A 106 -0.64 2.71 -10.01
CA GLN A 106 -0.20 2.19 -11.30
C GLN A 106 -1.40 1.77 -12.12
N ARG A 107 -1.36 2.03 -13.43
CA ARG A 107 -2.33 1.52 -14.40
C ARG A 107 -1.63 0.65 -15.43
N ILE A 108 -2.17 -0.53 -15.70
CA ILE A 108 -1.77 -1.39 -16.81
C ILE A 108 -3.06 -1.79 -17.52
N ASN A 109 -3.22 -1.36 -18.77
CA ASN A 109 -4.46 -1.49 -19.54
C ASN A 109 -5.70 -1.04 -18.73
N GLN A 110 -6.63 -1.97 -18.47
CA GLN A 110 -7.87 -1.71 -17.72
C GLN A 110 -7.76 -2.06 -16.22
N THR A 111 -6.55 -2.33 -15.75
CA THR A 111 -6.26 -2.68 -14.36
C THR A 111 -5.56 -1.54 -13.63
N PHE A 112 -6.07 -1.18 -12.47
CA PHE A 112 -5.45 -0.23 -11.56
C PHE A 112 -4.94 -0.94 -10.31
N PHE A 113 -3.78 -0.51 -9.83
CA PHE A 113 -3.19 -0.90 -8.56
C PHE A 113 -3.06 0.35 -7.70
N ILE A 114 -3.77 0.38 -6.57
CA ILE A 114 -3.92 1.57 -5.71
C ILE A 114 -3.89 1.11 -4.27
N HIS A 115 -3.28 1.86 -3.36
CA HIS A 115 -3.27 1.46 -1.96
C HIS A 115 -4.67 1.60 -1.30
N GLY A 116 -5.25 2.80 -1.28
CA GLY A 116 -6.43 3.12 -0.48
C GLY A 116 -7.77 3.23 -1.23
N GLY A 117 -7.79 3.63 -2.50
CA GLY A 117 -9.04 3.70 -3.26
C GLY A 117 -8.98 4.49 -4.57
N PHE A 118 -9.92 4.21 -5.46
CA PHE A 118 -10.00 4.82 -6.79
C PHE A 118 -10.61 6.22 -6.79
N HIS A 119 -10.12 7.08 -7.69
CA HIS A 119 -10.69 8.39 -8.00
C HIS A 119 -10.76 8.56 -9.51
N SER A 120 -11.87 9.09 -10.06
CA SER A 120 -12.08 9.21 -11.52
C SER A 120 -10.99 10.02 -12.23
N PHE A 121 -10.36 10.98 -11.55
CA PHE A 121 -9.17 11.69 -12.03
C PHE A 121 -8.06 10.76 -12.55
N MET A 122 -7.90 9.57 -11.96
CA MET A 122 -6.88 8.59 -12.33
C MET A 122 -7.11 7.97 -13.73
N LEU A 123 -8.33 8.09 -14.29
CA LEU A 123 -8.65 7.56 -15.62
C LEU A 123 -7.84 8.23 -16.73
N THR A 124 -7.55 9.52 -16.58
CA THR A 124 -6.91 10.34 -17.60
C THR A 124 -5.60 10.98 -17.15
N ASN A 125 -5.21 10.79 -15.88
CA ASN A 125 -4.03 11.43 -15.31
C ASN A 125 -3.08 10.42 -14.67
N PRO A 126 -1.76 10.58 -14.87
CA PRO A 126 -0.77 9.80 -14.17
C PRO A 126 -0.69 10.19 -12.67
N PRO A 127 -0.08 9.35 -11.82
CA PRO A 127 0.21 9.71 -10.44
C PRO A 127 1.07 10.99 -10.37
N PRO A 128 0.83 11.88 -9.38
CA PRO A 128 1.66 13.07 -9.21
C PRO A 128 3.10 12.67 -8.87
N LYS A 129 4.09 13.39 -9.44
CA LYS A 129 5.53 13.09 -9.29
C LYS A 129 6.05 13.09 -7.85
N THR A 130 5.33 13.68 -6.90
CA THR A 130 5.80 13.82 -5.52
C THR A 130 4.72 13.33 -4.55
N GLY A 131 4.67 12.02 -4.29
CA GLY A 131 3.70 11.38 -3.38
C GLY A 131 3.77 11.85 -1.92
N ILE A 132 4.83 12.57 -1.54
CA ILE A 132 5.07 13.02 -0.17
C ILE A 132 4.59 14.47 0.09
N ASN A 133 4.47 15.33 -0.92
CA ASN A 133 4.14 16.75 -0.76
C ASN A 133 2.61 17.04 -0.82
N LYS A 134 2.17 18.22 -1.30
CA LYS A 134 0.78 18.71 -1.22
C LYS A 134 -0.23 17.65 -1.70
N ILE A 135 -1.16 17.28 -0.82
CA ILE A 135 -2.11 16.20 -1.07
C ILE A 135 -3.26 16.74 -1.93
N SER A 136 -3.35 16.30 -3.18
CA SER A 136 -4.53 16.50 -4.02
C SER A 136 -5.66 15.55 -3.59
N ALA A 137 -6.91 15.80 -3.99
CA ALA A 137 -8.02 14.90 -3.68
C ALA A 137 -7.79 13.46 -4.20
N ALA A 138 -7.21 13.31 -5.39
CA ALA A 138 -6.86 12.00 -5.96
C ALA A 138 -5.74 11.31 -5.16
N LEU A 139 -4.72 12.05 -4.72
CA LEU A 139 -3.66 11.51 -3.88
C LEU A 139 -4.18 11.13 -2.48
N ALA A 140 -5.06 11.96 -1.88
CA ALA A 140 -5.72 11.62 -0.62
C ALA A 140 -6.51 10.31 -0.75
N ARG A 141 -7.27 10.16 -1.86
CA ARG A 141 -8.05 8.96 -2.13
C ARG A 141 -7.15 7.73 -2.31
N ALA A 142 -6.07 7.88 -3.08
CA ALA A 142 -5.10 6.82 -3.31
C ALA A 142 -4.40 6.34 -2.03
N LEU A 143 -4.18 7.22 -1.05
CA LEU A 143 -3.47 6.90 0.19
C LEU A 143 -4.40 6.48 1.33
N PHE A 144 -5.58 7.09 1.45
CA PHE A 144 -6.40 6.96 2.66
C PHE A 144 -7.80 6.41 2.41
N GLY A 145 -8.17 6.22 1.13
CA GLY A 145 -9.52 5.85 0.75
C GLY A 145 -10.53 6.96 1.02
N GLU A 146 -11.76 6.56 1.35
CA GLU A 146 -12.83 7.47 1.79
C GLU A 146 -13.31 7.08 3.17
N VAL A 147 -13.75 8.06 3.94
CA VAL A 147 -14.24 7.88 5.31
C VAL A 147 -15.53 8.66 5.51
N THR A 148 -16.37 8.21 6.44
CA THR A 148 -17.49 9.02 6.94
C THR A 148 -16.98 10.04 7.97
N ASN A 149 -17.91 10.82 8.54
CA ASN A 149 -17.63 11.67 9.70
C ASN A 149 -17.67 10.91 11.04
N LYS A 150 -17.89 9.58 11.03
CA LYS A 150 -17.95 8.77 12.25
C LYS A 150 -16.58 8.19 12.58
N ILE A 151 -16.28 8.16 13.87
CA ILE A 151 -15.11 7.47 14.43
C ILE A 151 -15.59 6.15 15.05
N GLN A 152 -14.86 5.09 14.76
CA GLN A 152 -15.14 3.75 15.28
C GLN A 152 -14.55 3.58 16.71
N PRO A 153 -14.95 2.54 17.46
CA PRO A 153 -14.45 2.31 18.83
C PRO A 153 -12.92 2.15 18.93
N ASP A 154 -12.27 1.75 17.85
CA ASP A 154 -10.81 1.63 17.73
C ASP A 154 -10.09 2.98 17.50
N GLY A 155 -10.85 4.08 17.37
CA GLY A 155 -10.34 5.43 17.13
C GLY A 155 -10.06 5.75 15.67
N TYR A 156 -10.31 4.82 14.73
CA TYR A 156 -10.16 5.05 13.30
C TYR A 156 -11.48 5.51 12.65
N PRO A 157 -11.44 6.37 11.61
CA PRO A 157 -12.64 6.76 10.89
C PRO A 157 -13.30 5.56 10.20
N GLU A 158 -14.63 5.52 10.22
CA GLU A 158 -15.41 4.52 9.49
C GLU A 158 -15.21 4.69 7.98
N ARG A 159 -14.83 3.60 7.30
CA ARG A 159 -14.50 3.57 5.87
C ARG A 159 -15.74 3.62 4.98
N LEU A 160 -15.65 4.39 3.88
CA LEU A 160 -16.66 4.46 2.82
C LEU A 160 -16.16 3.83 1.52
N LEU A 161 -17.05 3.08 0.86
CA LEU A 161 -16.74 2.39 -0.40
C LEU A 161 -17.52 2.93 -1.60
N ASN A 162 -18.12 4.12 -1.48
CA ASN A 162 -18.90 4.75 -2.56
C ASN A 162 -18.05 5.07 -3.80
N TRP A 163 -16.73 5.11 -3.65
CA TRP A 163 -15.82 5.25 -4.77
C TRP A 163 -15.83 4.03 -5.71
N VAL A 164 -16.18 2.84 -5.21
CA VAL A 164 -16.30 1.63 -6.03
C VAL A 164 -17.42 1.78 -7.05
N ASP A 165 -18.52 2.47 -6.69
CA ASP A 165 -19.62 2.76 -7.60
C ASP A 165 -19.23 3.66 -8.78
N ARG A 166 -18.06 4.31 -8.72
CA ARG A 166 -17.56 5.21 -9.77
C ARG A 166 -16.54 4.55 -10.68
N ILE A 167 -16.23 3.27 -10.48
CA ILE A 167 -15.33 2.50 -11.34
C ILE A 167 -16.10 2.14 -12.61
N PRO A 168 -15.68 2.62 -13.80
CA PRO A 168 -16.31 2.28 -15.06
C PRO A 168 -16.30 0.77 -15.34
N GLU A 169 -17.22 0.33 -16.19
CA GLU A 169 -17.20 -1.00 -16.81
C GLU A 169 -15.81 -1.32 -17.38
N ASP A 170 -15.48 -2.61 -17.39
CA ASP A 170 -14.20 -3.18 -17.80
C ASP A 170 -12.99 -2.81 -16.93
N ILE A 171 -13.13 -1.92 -15.94
CA ILE A 171 -12.03 -1.58 -15.05
C ILE A 171 -12.03 -2.43 -13.79
N THR A 172 -10.87 -3.01 -13.49
CA THR A 172 -10.59 -3.72 -12.24
C THR A 172 -9.59 -2.93 -11.41
N VAL A 173 -9.91 -2.69 -10.15
CA VAL A 173 -9.03 -1.99 -9.20
C VAL A 173 -8.57 -2.96 -8.12
N TYR A 174 -7.28 -3.29 -8.07
CA TYR A 174 -6.68 -3.99 -6.93
C TYR A 174 -6.31 -2.97 -5.86
N VAL A 175 -6.81 -3.18 -4.64
CA VAL A 175 -6.68 -2.24 -3.53
C VAL A 175 -6.19 -2.91 -2.24
N GLY A 176 -5.29 -2.24 -1.52
CA GLY A 176 -4.82 -2.64 -0.19
C GLY A 176 -5.67 -2.02 0.92
N HIS A 177 -5.02 -1.60 2.02
CA HIS A 177 -5.46 -0.64 3.07
C HIS A 177 -6.68 -1.00 3.93
N ASP A 178 -7.68 -1.63 3.33
CA ASP A 178 -8.99 -1.86 3.92
C ASP A 178 -9.27 -3.37 3.99
N ARG A 179 -9.09 -3.93 5.19
CA ARG A 179 -9.38 -5.33 5.49
C ARG A 179 -10.89 -5.59 5.48
N ARG A 180 -11.36 -6.22 4.39
CA ARG A 180 -12.79 -6.56 4.18
C ARG A 180 -13.10 -8.04 4.17
N SER A 181 -12.08 -8.88 4.08
CA SER A 181 -12.27 -10.33 4.03
C SER A 181 -12.86 -10.87 5.33
N THR A 182 -13.82 -11.79 5.17
CA THR A 182 -14.44 -12.56 6.25
C THR A 182 -14.09 -14.05 6.21
N ASP A 183 -13.43 -14.51 5.15
CA ASP A 183 -13.15 -15.92 4.86
C ASP A 183 -11.67 -16.19 4.50
N GLY A 184 -10.80 -15.19 4.65
CA GLY A 184 -9.38 -15.31 4.33
C GLY A 184 -9.05 -15.22 2.84
N ARG A 185 -9.98 -14.72 2.01
CA ARG A 185 -9.75 -14.46 0.58
C ARG A 185 -9.91 -12.97 0.23
N PRO A 186 -9.24 -12.47 -0.82
CA PRO A 186 -9.49 -11.14 -1.33
C PRO A 186 -10.96 -10.89 -1.60
N TRP A 187 -11.49 -9.78 -1.10
CA TRP A 187 -12.91 -9.47 -1.21
C TRP A 187 -13.19 -8.66 -2.47
N VAL A 188 -14.20 -9.07 -3.24
CA VAL A 188 -14.59 -8.39 -4.47
C VAL A 188 -15.84 -7.57 -4.24
N LYS A 189 -15.80 -6.30 -4.67
CA LYS A 189 -16.98 -5.44 -4.71
C LYS A 189 -17.18 -4.91 -6.12
N GLU A 190 -18.35 -5.21 -6.69
CA GLU A 190 -18.82 -4.61 -7.93
C GLU A 190 -19.41 -3.21 -7.65
N GLY A 191 -19.14 -2.30 -8.57
CA GLY A 191 -19.63 -0.94 -8.57
C GLY A 191 -20.82 -0.76 -9.49
N ARG A 192 -21.62 0.28 -9.22
CA ARG A 192 -22.81 0.62 -10.03
C ARG A 192 -22.53 0.85 -11.52
N LEU A 193 -21.35 1.33 -11.89
CA LEU A 193 -20.97 1.57 -13.29
C LEU A 193 -20.40 0.32 -14.00
N GLY A 194 -20.42 -0.86 -13.36
CA GLY A 194 -20.01 -2.14 -13.97
C GLY A 194 -18.56 -2.54 -13.69
N GLY A 195 -17.73 -1.63 -13.20
CA GLY A 195 -16.37 -1.95 -12.75
C GLY A 195 -16.34 -2.64 -11.38
N LYS A 196 -15.14 -3.09 -10.97
CA LYS A 196 -14.97 -3.77 -9.67
C LYS A 196 -13.70 -3.38 -8.94
N ALA A 197 -13.73 -3.50 -7.62
CA ALA A 197 -12.58 -3.41 -6.74
C ALA A 197 -12.32 -4.76 -6.06
N ILE A 198 -11.05 -5.15 -5.97
CA ILE A 198 -10.57 -6.37 -5.33
C ILE A 198 -9.67 -5.96 -4.16
N PHE A 199 -10.17 -6.16 -2.95
CA PHE A 199 -9.52 -5.80 -1.69
C PHE A 199 -8.58 -6.92 -1.27
N MET A 200 -7.29 -6.60 -1.25
CA MET A 200 -6.18 -7.54 -1.10
C MET A 200 -5.60 -7.54 0.32
N ASP A 201 -5.95 -6.57 1.17
CA ASP A 201 -5.51 -6.57 2.56
C ASP A 201 -6.29 -7.61 3.38
N LEU A 202 -5.57 -8.64 3.84
CA LEU A 202 -6.09 -9.66 4.75
C LEU A 202 -5.45 -9.56 6.15
N GLY A 203 -4.78 -8.45 6.47
CA GLY A 203 -4.25 -8.16 7.79
C GLY A 203 -2.89 -8.81 8.10
N ALA A 204 -2.01 -8.99 7.12
CA ALA A 204 -0.64 -9.41 7.38
C ALA A 204 0.01 -8.48 8.43
N GLY A 205 0.86 -9.03 9.31
CA GLY A 205 1.45 -8.27 10.41
C GLY A 205 0.48 -7.80 11.51
N LYS A 206 -0.82 -8.12 11.38
CA LYS A 206 -1.93 -7.74 12.29
C LYS A 206 -2.87 -8.94 12.56
N ASP A 207 -2.29 -10.09 12.88
CA ASP A 207 -2.96 -11.37 13.13
C ASP A 207 -3.72 -11.99 11.93
N GLY A 208 -3.54 -11.43 10.73
CA GLY A 208 -4.07 -11.95 9.47
C GLY A 208 -2.99 -12.58 8.60
N HIS A 209 -3.18 -12.55 7.28
CA HIS A 209 -2.29 -13.19 6.31
C HIS A 209 -1.94 -12.25 5.16
N LEU A 210 -0.81 -12.50 4.50
CA LEU A 210 -0.47 -11.83 3.25
C LEU A 210 -1.20 -12.50 2.08
N ALA A 211 -1.92 -11.71 1.28
CA ALA A 211 -2.54 -12.19 0.05
C ALA A 211 -1.80 -11.74 -1.20
N TRP A 212 -1.81 -12.60 -2.20
CA TRP A 212 -1.45 -12.27 -3.57
C TRP A 212 -2.37 -13.01 -4.54
N VAL A 213 -2.41 -12.52 -5.77
CA VAL A 213 -3.06 -13.16 -6.91
C VAL A 213 -2.09 -13.07 -8.07
N ASP A 214 -2.06 -14.13 -8.87
CA ASP A 214 -1.33 -14.15 -10.14
C ASP A 214 -2.25 -13.60 -11.23
N LEU A 215 -1.74 -12.68 -12.03
CA LEU A 215 -2.45 -12.08 -13.15
C LEU A 215 -1.71 -12.48 -14.43
N ASP A 216 -2.28 -13.42 -15.16
CA ASP A 216 -1.63 -13.98 -16.36
C ASP A 216 -1.80 -13.07 -17.59
N GLU A 217 -2.81 -12.17 -17.58
CA GLU A 217 -3.10 -11.22 -18.65
C GLU A 217 -3.25 -9.82 -18.05
N LEU A 218 -2.28 -8.94 -18.35
CA LEU A 218 -2.28 -7.53 -17.93
C LEU A 218 -2.14 -6.58 -19.09
#